data_AF-V8C5S9-F1
#
_entry.id   AF-V8C5S9-F1
#
_cell.length_a   1.000
_cell.length_b   1.000
_cell.length_c   1.000
_cell.angle_alpha   90.00
_cell.angle_beta   90.00
_cell.angle_gamma   90.00
#
_symmetry.space_group_name_H-M   'P 1'
#
loop_
_entity.id
_entity.type
_entity.pdbx_description
1 polymer ?
#
loop_
_entity_poly.entity_id
_entity_poly.type
_entity_poly.pdbx_seq_one_letter_code
_entity_poly.pdbx_strand_id
1 'polypeptide(L)'
;MRLFVFLILLCATAFASPPSSTQLIKPIDFSLIKMQGQRGGEDDFAKAPTLLLIGGIQGDEPGGFNATNVFLNHYKITKGGVWVIPVINPHSMLLNHRGLYDDMNRKFATLSPKDPEAPLINRVKSIIDDSSVDVILHLHDGSGFFRHTHQSELLSPKRWGNCTIIDQDKLEGVRFGELNEIATHITKRVNAKILKPLHEYRVRNTKTQKEDKEMQKALTFYAIKGGKAAFANEASKTLNVKERVYYHLLAIEALLERVGIGFERDFELSVEGVGKVIYDRNLRVGIEGMPPFPLFDLRDEIRGLPLPVGKRFETIVLDSRAKILGLLPKGNSFTLKYGNNAMTKIVPKYVEFAKPKGIQITANVDNKKQNLSFGEVIKVRESLEIDSTQWSEKGYQVKVVGQKATPKSSTIIIKKENLNPLASIDKAGNLYRVEFYAQSNNANNATADFTYPDMLWDTLWQKIRYASLESDMPKIPETKNIANKKSAQVIASSAFVRSEPSELSPSRAKAPRGRKLYVLSTQKALQSGQMASQIGGIWAKVEYDFGGRKISGYILESLLEYGDFALDSSLGSTPKQNIPKEIFLGMILVDFSR
;
A
#
# COMPACT_ATOMS: atom_id res chain seq x y z
N MET A 1 -34.47 -61.18 32.02
CA MET A 1 -35.40 -60.03 32.02
C MET A 1 -34.92 -59.02 33.05
N ARG A 2 -34.20 -57.96 32.62
CA ARG A 2 -34.17 -56.63 33.26
C ARG A 2 -33.41 -55.68 32.34
N LEU A 3 -34.20 -54.77 31.78
CA LEU A 3 -33.88 -53.68 30.86
C LEU A 3 -32.87 -52.73 31.51
N PHE A 4 -31.76 -52.44 30.82
CA PHE A 4 -30.93 -51.27 31.13
C PHE A 4 -31.24 -50.19 30.09
N VAL A 5 -31.91 -49.14 30.56
CA VAL A 5 -32.20 -47.91 29.80
C VAL A 5 -30.93 -47.08 29.75
N PHE A 6 -30.36 -46.92 28.55
CA PHE A 6 -29.30 -45.94 28.28
C PHE A 6 -29.95 -44.57 28.05
N LEU A 7 -29.67 -43.63 28.97
CA LEU A 7 -30.05 -42.23 28.84
C LEU A 7 -29.09 -41.56 27.83
N ILE A 8 -29.59 -41.26 26.62
CA ILE A 8 -28.86 -40.48 25.61
C ILE A 8 -28.92 -39.00 26.01
N LEU A 9 -27.78 -38.46 26.45
CA LEU A 9 -27.61 -37.01 26.63
C LEU A 9 -27.38 -36.38 25.25
N LEU A 10 -28.41 -35.72 24.70
CA LEU A 10 -28.30 -34.88 23.51
C LEU A 10 -27.52 -33.61 23.87
N CYS A 11 -26.22 -33.55 23.57
CA CYS A 11 -25.48 -32.29 23.54
C CYS A 11 -25.85 -31.53 22.26
N ALA A 12 -26.74 -30.54 22.39
CA ALA A 12 -26.98 -29.56 21.35
C ALA A 12 -25.72 -28.69 21.19
N THR A 13 -24.90 -28.98 20.17
CA THR A 13 -23.82 -28.10 19.74
C THR A 13 -24.43 -26.80 19.21
N ALA A 14 -24.21 -25.71 19.92
CA ALA A 14 -24.55 -24.37 19.46
C ALA A 14 -23.83 -24.10 18.14
N PHE A 15 -24.58 -23.92 17.06
CA PHE A 15 -24.08 -23.33 15.83
C PHE A 15 -23.65 -21.90 16.14
N ALA A 16 -22.34 -21.67 16.19
CA ALA A 16 -21.79 -20.32 16.15
C ALA A 16 -22.13 -19.72 14.78
N SER A 17 -22.98 -18.69 14.77
CA SER A 17 -23.21 -17.85 13.61
C SER A 17 -21.86 -17.32 13.08
N PRO A 18 -21.64 -17.27 11.76
CA PRO A 18 -20.41 -16.73 11.21
C PRO A 18 -20.27 -15.27 11.64
N PRO A 19 -19.04 -14.80 11.96
CA PRO A 19 -18.84 -13.39 12.25
C PRO A 19 -19.30 -12.56 11.06
N SER A 20 -20.07 -11.51 11.36
CA SER A 20 -20.50 -10.47 10.44
C SER A 20 -19.38 -10.11 9.46
N SER A 21 -19.68 -10.16 8.17
CA SER A 21 -18.73 -9.88 7.07
C SER A 21 -17.93 -8.61 7.36
N THR A 22 -16.68 -8.77 7.79
CA THR A 22 -15.66 -7.74 7.66
C THR A 22 -15.62 -7.38 6.20
N GLN A 23 -16.05 -6.17 5.84
CA GLN A 23 -15.96 -5.67 4.48
C GLN A 23 -14.48 -5.75 4.08
N LEU A 24 -14.14 -6.74 3.24
CA LEU A 24 -12.77 -7.00 2.82
C LEU A 24 -12.25 -5.72 2.15
N ILE A 25 -11.18 -5.15 2.71
CA ILE A 25 -10.50 -3.98 2.15
C ILE A 25 -10.17 -4.30 0.68
N LYS A 26 -10.34 -3.36 -0.24
CA LYS A 26 -10.05 -3.58 -1.66
C LYS A 26 -8.56 -3.97 -1.85
N PRO A 27 -8.22 -4.99 -2.67
CA PRO A 27 -6.82 -5.30 -2.95
C PRO A 27 -6.06 -4.12 -3.56
N ILE A 28 -4.78 -4.01 -3.19
CA ILE A 28 -3.85 -3.03 -3.77
C ILE A 28 -3.40 -3.53 -5.14
N ASP A 29 -3.41 -2.64 -6.14
CA ASP A 29 -3.00 -2.97 -7.50
C ASP A 29 -1.48 -3.12 -7.62
N PHE A 30 -1.03 -4.00 -8.52
CA PHE A 30 0.39 -4.23 -8.79
C PHE A 30 0.89 -3.33 -9.92
N SER A 31 2.21 -3.20 -10.01
CA SER A 31 2.87 -2.51 -11.13
C SER A 31 3.44 -3.50 -12.14
N LEU A 32 3.39 -3.14 -13.43
CA LEU A 32 4.10 -3.84 -14.50
C LEU A 32 5.21 -2.93 -15.01
N ILE A 33 6.46 -3.39 -14.97
CA ILE A 33 7.62 -2.65 -15.47
C ILE A 33 8.19 -3.39 -16.67
N LYS A 34 8.36 -2.72 -17.81
CA LYS A 34 8.91 -3.30 -19.03
C LYS A 34 10.36 -2.84 -19.20
N MET A 35 11.30 -3.78 -19.16
CA MET A 35 12.72 -3.56 -19.46
C MET A 35 12.99 -4.06 -20.89
N GLN A 36 13.74 -3.29 -21.67
CA GLN A 36 14.01 -3.58 -23.09
C GLN A 36 15.49 -3.37 -23.39
N GLY A 37 16.05 -4.27 -24.21
CA GLY A 37 17.41 -4.15 -24.73
C GLY A 37 17.55 -3.04 -25.79
N GLN A 38 18.79 -2.76 -26.17
CA GLN A 38 19.02 -1.88 -27.32
C GLN A 38 18.41 -2.52 -28.57
N ARG A 39 17.77 -1.68 -29.38
CA ARG A 39 17.17 -2.10 -30.65
C ARG A 39 18.32 -2.43 -31.61
N GLY A 40 18.50 -3.72 -31.92
CA GLY A 40 19.10 -4.09 -33.19
C GLY A 40 18.21 -3.61 -34.36
N GLY A 41 18.67 -3.79 -35.59
CA GLY A 41 17.86 -3.53 -36.77
C GLY A 41 16.52 -4.27 -36.75
N GLU A 42 15.64 -3.95 -37.69
CA GLU A 42 14.25 -4.44 -37.74
C GLU A 42 14.13 -5.99 -37.65
N ASP A 43 15.10 -6.72 -38.22
CA ASP A 43 15.19 -8.20 -38.17
C ASP A 43 15.55 -8.79 -36.80
N ASP A 44 16.24 -8.04 -35.94
CA ASP A 44 16.55 -8.44 -34.56
C ASP A 44 15.31 -8.31 -33.65
N PHE A 45 14.41 -7.38 -33.97
CA PHE A 45 13.20 -7.07 -33.18
C PHE A 45 12.12 -8.14 -33.33
N ALA A 46 11.96 -8.71 -34.53
CA ALA A 46 11.01 -9.80 -34.77
C ALA A 46 11.44 -11.14 -34.16
N LYS A 47 12.70 -11.27 -33.71
CA LYS A 47 13.28 -12.52 -33.20
C LYS A 47 13.71 -12.48 -31.73
N ALA A 48 13.91 -11.33 -31.09
CA ALA A 48 14.34 -11.30 -29.70
C ALA A 48 13.15 -11.54 -28.73
N PRO A 49 13.21 -12.53 -27.83
CA PRO A 49 12.06 -12.92 -27.03
C PRO A 49 11.81 -12.00 -25.83
N THR A 50 10.59 -12.06 -25.29
CA THR A 50 10.21 -11.39 -24.05
C THR A 50 9.87 -12.39 -22.96
N LEU A 51 10.53 -12.24 -21.80
CA LEU A 51 10.20 -12.94 -20.56
C LEU A 51 9.19 -12.12 -19.73
N LEU A 52 8.12 -12.76 -19.25
CA LEU A 52 7.32 -12.25 -18.15
C LEU A 52 7.81 -12.86 -16.83
N LEU A 53 8.39 -12.03 -15.96
CA LEU A 53 8.91 -12.39 -14.65
C LEU A 53 7.94 -11.94 -13.55
N ILE A 54 7.45 -12.87 -12.74
CA ILE A 54 6.42 -12.60 -11.72
C ILE A 54 6.91 -13.05 -10.35
N GLY A 55 6.81 -12.16 -9.36
CA GLY A 55 7.06 -12.47 -7.95
C GLY A 55 5.87 -12.14 -7.04
N GLY A 56 5.89 -12.69 -5.83
CA GLY A 56 5.04 -12.24 -4.72
C GLY A 56 3.55 -12.49 -4.90
N ILE A 57 3.17 -13.65 -5.46
CA ILE A 57 1.77 -14.08 -5.46
C ILE A 57 1.28 -14.41 -4.06
N GLN A 58 2.21 -14.84 -3.22
CA GLN A 58 2.02 -14.98 -1.79
C GLN A 58 2.89 -13.95 -1.06
N GLY A 59 2.27 -13.24 -0.10
CA GLY A 59 2.89 -12.10 0.56
C GLY A 59 3.92 -12.45 1.63
N ASP A 60 4.00 -13.72 2.03
CA ASP A 60 4.94 -14.27 3.01
C ASP A 60 6.17 -14.94 2.37
N GLU A 61 6.40 -14.70 1.06
CA GLU A 61 7.44 -15.34 0.26
C GLU A 61 8.48 -14.32 -0.24
N PRO A 62 9.32 -13.79 0.66
CA PRO A 62 10.22 -12.68 0.37
C PRO A 62 11.32 -12.97 -0.64
N GLY A 63 11.68 -14.24 -0.88
CA GLY A 63 12.67 -14.57 -1.89
C GLY A 63 12.26 -14.08 -3.28
N GLY A 64 11.04 -14.41 -3.71
CA GLY A 64 10.55 -14.07 -5.04
C GLY A 64 10.48 -12.57 -5.31
N PHE A 65 9.80 -11.81 -4.44
CA PHE A 65 9.63 -10.37 -4.66
C PHE A 65 10.88 -9.53 -4.33
N ASN A 66 11.81 -10.00 -3.49
CA ASN A 66 13.12 -9.35 -3.39
C ASN A 66 13.99 -9.64 -4.62
N ALA A 67 13.90 -10.83 -5.24
CA ALA A 67 14.63 -11.13 -6.46
C ALA A 67 14.18 -10.26 -7.63
N THR A 68 12.87 -10.08 -7.83
CA THR A 68 12.35 -9.14 -8.83
C THR A 68 12.74 -7.69 -8.53
N ASN A 69 12.74 -7.28 -7.26
CA ASN A 69 13.18 -5.95 -6.86
C ASN A 69 14.68 -5.73 -7.14
N VAL A 70 15.54 -6.70 -6.82
CA VAL A 70 16.97 -6.64 -7.15
C VAL A 70 17.14 -6.60 -8.67
N PHE A 71 16.45 -7.47 -9.41
CA PHE A 71 16.49 -7.51 -10.86
C PHE A 71 16.19 -6.14 -11.48
N LEU A 72 15.10 -5.50 -11.07
CA LEU A 72 14.70 -4.19 -11.58
C LEU A 72 15.66 -3.04 -11.25
N ASN A 73 16.42 -3.16 -10.16
CA ASN A 73 17.30 -2.11 -9.68
C ASN A 73 18.74 -2.24 -10.17
N HIS A 74 19.16 -3.46 -10.54
CA HIS A 74 20.57 -3.81 -10.71
C HIS A 74 20.86 -4.60 -11.99
N TYR A 75 19.84 -4.94 -12.77
CA TYR A 75 20.02 -5.54 -14.10
C TYR A 75 19.66 -4.54 -15.19
N LYS A 76 20.36 -4.67 -16.32
CA LYS A 76 20.08 -3.99 -17.57
C LYS A 76 19.86 -5.04 -18.64
N ILE A 77 18.75 -4.96 -19.37
CA ILE A 77 18.54 -5.80 -20.55
C ILE A 77 19.31 -5.19 -21.72
N THR A 78 20.05 -6.01 -22.45
CA THR A 78 20.86 -5.59 -23.60
C THR A 78 20.28 -6.10 -24.92
N LYS A 79 19.55 -7.23 -24.91
CA LYS A 79 18.85 -7.81 -26.05
C LYS A 79 17.53 -8.46 -25.61
N GLY A 80 16.45 -8.29 -26.38
CA GLY A 80 15.12 -8.80 -26.04
C GLY A 80 14.42 -7.97 -24.97
N GLY A 81 13.43 -8.55 -24.29
CA GLY A 81 12.62 -7.85 -23.29
C GLY A 81 12.38 -8.66 -22.02
N VAL A 82 12.21 -7.96 -20.90
CA VAL A 82 11.71 -8.57 -19.66
C VAL A 82 10.62 -7.68 -19.07
N TRP A 83 9.41 -8.22 -18.97
CA TRP A 83 8.28 -7.59 -18.29
C TRP A 83 8.22 -8.14 -16.88
N VAL A 84 8.24 -7.27 -15.88
CA VAL A 84 8.34 -7.66 -14.48
C VAL A 84 7.10 -7.20 -13.72
N ILE A 85 6.44 -8.14 -13.05
CA ILE A 85 5.49 -7.87 -11.96
C ILE A 85 6.25 -8.17 -10.66
N PRO A 86 6.75 -7.15 -9.93
CA PRO A 86 7.62 -7.39 -8.78
C PRO A 86 6.91 -8.15 -7.66
N VAL A 87 5.68 -7.72 -7.37
CA VAL A 87 4.77 -8.31 -6.39
C VAL A 87 3.34 -8.21 -6.94
N ILE A 88 2.76 -9.35 -7.29
CA ILE A 88 1.38 -9.45 -7.82
C ILE A 88 0.32 -9.33 -6.72
N ASN A 89 0.66 -9.67 -5.46
CA ASN A 89 -0.21 -9.46 -4.29
C ASN A 89 0.39 -8.46 -3.26
N PRO A 90 0.47 -7.15 -3.60
CA PRO A 90 1.11 -6.16 -2.72
C PRO A 90 0.43 -6.07 -1.36
N HIS A 91 -0.90 -6.21 -1.30
CA HIS A 91 -1.61 -6.09 -0.04
C HIS A 91 -1.24 -7.20 0.94
N SER A 92 -1.20 -8.46 0.48
CA SER A 92 -0.74 -9.58 1.31
C SER A 92 0.73 -9.40 1.73
N MET A 93 1.59 -8.88 0.84
CA MET A 93 3.01 -8.58 1.17
C MET A 93 3.14 -7.56 2.31
N LEU A 94 2.39 -6.45 2.26
CA LEU A 94 2.45 -5.40 3.29
C LEU A 94 2.02 -5.91 4.67
N LEU A 95 1.13 -6.90 4.71
CA LEU A 95 0.65 -7.56 5.92
C LEU A 95 1.43 -8.82 6.30
N ASN A 96 2.50 -9.16 5.56
CA ASN A 96 3.28 -10.38 5.74
C ASN A 96 2.41 -11.64 5.76
N HIS A 97 1.35 -11.65 4.95
CA HIS A 97 0.35 -12.69 4.92
C HIS A 97 0.46 -13.49 3.62
N ARG A 98 0.18 -14.79 3.66
CA ARG A 98 0.22 -15.66 2.47
C ARG A 98 -0.74 -15.19 1.39
N GLY A 99 -2.03 -15.07 1.69
CA GLY A 99 -3.04 -14.53 0.78
C GLY A 99 -4.26 -14.06 1.57
N LEU A 100 -4.52 -12.75 1.61
CA LEU A 100 -5.60 -12.18 2.44
C LEU A 100 -7.01 -12.52 1.93
N TYR A 101 -7.10 -12.89 0.66
CA TYR A 101 -8.36 -13.11 -0.04
C TYR A 101 -8.46 -14.55 -0.55
N ASP A 102 -7.87 -15.52 0.15
CA ASP A 102 -7.58 -16.89 -0.31
C ASP A 102 -6.27 -17.00 -1.12
N ASP A 103 -5.89 -18.21 -1.52
CA ASP A 103 -4.69 -18.48 -2.32
C ASP A 103 -4.86 -17.94 -3.75
N MET A 104 -4.23 -16.81 -4.04
CA MET A 104 -4.26 -16.18 -5.37
C MET A 104 -3.79 -17.13 -6.47
N ASN A 105 -2.88 -18.08 -6.19
CA ASN A 105 -2.41 -19.06 -7.16
C ASN A 105 -3.39 -20.24 -7.37
N ARG A 106 -4.64 -20.13 -6.91
CA ARG A 106 -5.75 -21.04 -7.22
C ARG A 106 -6.89 -20.35 -7.98
N LYS A 107 -6.65 -19.13 -8.48
CA LYS A 107 -7.66 -18.28 -9.10
C LYS A 107 -7.56 -18.14 -10.62
N PHE A 108 -6.66 -18.88 -11.27
CA PHE A 108 -6.42 -18.75 -12.71
C PHE A 108 -7.36 -19.61 -13.58
N ALA A 109 -8.13 -20.52 -12.99
CA ALA A 109 -9.22 -21.23 -13.65
C ALA A 109 -10.54 -20.42 -13.60
N THR A 110 -11.66 -21.08 -13.27
CA THR A 110 -12.95 -20.43 -13.02
C THR A 110 -12.85 -19.52 -11.79
N LEU A 111 -13.19 -18.24 -11.96
CA LEU A 111 -13.12 -17.24 -10.92
C LEU A 111 -14.46 -16.52 -10.78
N SER A 112 -14.92 -16.35 -9.54
CA SER A 112 -16.14 -15.59 -9.25
C SER A 112 -15.91 -14.11 -9.57
N PRO A 113 -16.83 -13.42 -10.29
CA PRO A 113 -16.76 -11.97 -10.47
C PRO A 113 -16.85 -11.18 -9.15
N LYS A 114 -17.31 -11.82 -8.06
CA LYS A 114 -17.38 -11.24 -6.72
C LYS A 114 -16.08 -11.42 -5.92
N ASP A 115 -15.11 -12.17 -6.43
CA ASP A 115 -13.80 -12.31 -5.79
C ASP A 115 -13.12 -10.93 -5.74
N PRO A 116 -12.66 -10.46 -4.56
CA PRO A 116 -12.01 -9.14 -4.45
C PRO A 116 -10.80 -8.97 -5.37
N GLU A 117 -10.09 -10.06 -5.66
CA GLU A 117 -8.88 -10.08 -6.51
C GLU A 117 -9.20 -10.31 -8.00
N ALA A 118 -10.48 -10.49 -8.40
CA ALA A 118 -10.84 -10.73 -9.80
C ALA A 118 -10.28 -9.69 -10.79
N PRO A 119 -10.30 -8.37 -10.50
CA PRO A 119 -9.67 -7.38 -11.39
C PRO A 119 -8.15 -7.61 -11.57
N LEU A 120 -7.44 -7.98 -10.49
CA LEU A 120 -6.00 -8.24 -10.54
C LEU A 120 -5.70 -9.50 -11.35
N ILE A 121 -6.44 -10.59 -11.09
CA ILE A 121 -6.27 -11.85 -11.82
C ILE A 121 -6.52 -11.66 -13.31
N ASN A 122 -7.59 -10.98 -13.69
CA ASN A 122 -7.91 -10.74 -15.10
C ASN A 122 -6.84 -9.88 -15.79
N ARG A 123 -6.28 -8.89 -15.08
CA ARG A 123 -5.15 -8.11 -15.59
C ARG A 123 -3.90 -8.96 -15.80
N VAL A 124 -3.62 -9.90 -14.89
CA VAL A 124 -2.47 -10.82 -15.03
C VAL A 124 -2.68 -11.75 -16.21
N LYS A 125 -3.88 -12.31 -16.37
CA LYS A 125 -4.27 -13.11 -17.54
C LYS A 125 -4.04 -12.34 -18.84
N SER A 126 -4.51 -11.09 -18.93
CA SER A 126 -4.27 -10.25 -20.12
C SER A 126 -2.79 -9.99 -20.42
N ILE A 127 -1.94 -9.93 -19.40
CA ILE A 127 -0.49 -9.76 -19.58
C ILE A 127 0.15 -11.06 -20.07
N ILE A 128 -0.30 -12.22 -19.57
CA ILE A 128 0.15 -13.54 -20.03
C ILE A 128 -0.27 -13.77 -21.49
N ASP A 129 -1.49 -13.37 -21.85
CA ASP A 129 -2.06 -13.57 -23.18
C ASP A 129 -1.51 -12.59 -24.23
N ASP A 130 -0.77 -11.56 -23.81
CA ASP A 130 -0.14 -10.60 -24.72
C ASP A 130 0.77 -11.33 -25.73
N SER A 131 0.62 -11.01 -27.01
CA SER A 131 1.38 -11.64 -28.08
C SER A 131 2.88 -11.37 -27.98
N SER A 132 3.27 -10.30 -27.29
CA SER A 132 4.68 -9.93 -27.07
C SER A 132 5.37 -10.82 -26.05
N VAL A 133 4.63 -11.54 -25.19
CA VAL A 133 5.20 -12.41 -24.14
C VAL A 133 5.43 -13.82 -24.71
N ASP A 134 6.68 -14.30 -24.72
CA ASP A 134 7.02 -15.62 -25.25
C ASP A 134 7.13 -16.69 -24.15
N VAL A 135 7.66 -16.29 -22.98
CA VAL A 135 7.99 -17.18 -21.87
C VAL A 135 7.66 -16.54 -20.53
N ILE A 136 7.23 -17.35 -19.56
CA ILE A 136 6.85 -16.91 -18.21
C ILE A 136 7.73 -17.60 -17.17
N LEU A 137 8.24 -16.84 -16.20
CA LEU A 137 8.89 -17.36 -14.99
C LEU A 137 8.19 -16.81 -13.74
N HIS A 138 7.69 -17.72 -12.91
CA HIS A 138 6.96 -17.40 -11.68
C HIS A 138 7.77 -17.83 -10.44
N LEU A 139 8.11 -16.88 -9.57
CA LEU A 139 8.97 -17.11 -8.40
C LEU A 139 8.15 -17.33 -7.13
N HIS A 140 8.48 -18.38 -6.36
CA HIS A 140 7.87 -18.69 -5.06
C HIS A 140 8.94 -19.07 -4.03
N ASP A 141 8.54 -19.12 -2.76
CA ASP A 141 9.33 -19.73 -1.70
C ASP A 141 8.65 -21.01 -1.18
N GLY A 142 9.25 -22.17 -1.41
CA GLY A 142 8.68 -23.48 -1.09
C GLY A 142 9.14 -24.04 0.25
N SER A 143 8.29 -24.80 0.95
CA SER A 143 8.73 -25.49 2.17
C SER A 143 9.76 -26.60 1.88
N GLY A 144 10.71 -26.83 2.80
CA GLY A 144 11.70 -27.91 2.75
C GLY A 144 12.55 -27.94 1.48
N PHE A 145 13.04 -29.12 1.08
CA PHE A 145 13.78 -29.34 -0.15
C PHE A 145 13.15 -30.48 -0.95
N PHE A 146 12.76 -30.22 -2.20
CA PHE A 146 12.14 -31.23 -3.05
C PHE A 146 13.12 -32.36 -3.36
N ARG A 147 12.63 -33.61 -3.25
CA ARG A 147 13.31 -34.84 -3.70
C ARG A 147 12.30 -35.74 -4.38
N HIS A 148 12.71 -36.50 -5.39
CA HIS A 148 11.81 -37.46 -6.06
C HIS A 148 11.41 -38.64 -5.16
N THR A 149 12.23 -38.98 -4.17
CA THR A 149 11.94 -40.01 -3.18
C THR A 149 11.94 -39.40 -1.78
N HIS A 150 11.15 -39.99 -0.88
CA HIS A 150 11.12 -39.55 0.51
C HIS A 150 12.42 -39.95 1.20
N GLN A 151 13.15 -38.96 1.73
CA GLN A 151 14.36 -39.16 2.52
C GLN A 151 14.14 -38.71 3.97
N SER A 152 13.40 -37.62 4.16
CA SER A 152 12.95 -37.13 5.47
C SER A 152 11.78 -36.16 5.30
N GLU A 153 11.19 -35.72 6.41
CA GLU A 153 10.18 -34.66 6.36
C GLU A 153 10.70 -33.38 5.69
N LEU A 154 11.98 -33.06 5.84
CA LEU A 154 12.61 -31.90 5.22
C LEU A 154 12.97 -32.15 3.75
N LEU A 155 13.22 -33.40 3.35
CA LEU A 155 13.68 -33.82 2.02
C LEU A 155 12.71 -34.86 1.42
N SER A 156 11.69 -34.40 0.69
CA SER A 156 10.67 -35.33 0.16
C SER A 156 9.92 -34.80 -1.07
N PRO A 157 9.12 -35.65 -1.74
CA PRO A 157 8.29 -35.23 -2.88
C PRO A 157 7.20 -34.22 -2.52
N LYS A 158 6.83 -34.14 -1.23
CA LYS A 158 5.82 -33.20 -0.72
C LYS A 158 6.37 -31.79 -0.53
N ARG A 159 7.68 -31.61 -0.61
CA ARG A 159 8.37 -30.32 -0.47
C ARG A 159 8.54 -29.64 -1.81
N TRP A 160 8.65 -28.32 -1.79
CA TRP A 160 8.73 -27.51 -3.00
C TRP A 160 10.00 -26.68 -3.08
N GLY A 161 10.71 -26.48 -1.96
CA GLY A 161 11.93 -25.68 -1.99
C GLY A 161 13.02 -26.28 -2.87
N ASN A 162 13.75 -25.41 -3.54
CA ASN A 162 14.86 -25.70 -4.45
C ASN A 162 14.47 -26.65 -5.59
N CYS A 163 13.45 -26.26 -6.36
CA CYS A 163 13.14 -26.92 -7.61
C CYS A 163 12.71 -25.92 -8.69
N THR A 164 12.89 -26.33 -9.95
CA THR A 164 12.29 -25.67 -11.11
C THR A 164 11.12 -26.53 -11.57
N ILE A 165 9.95 -25.93 -11.67
CA ILE A 165 8.68 -26.62 -11.88
C ILE A 165 8.18 -26.38 -13.29
N ILE A 166 7.67 -27.44 -13.90
CA ILE A 166 6.97 -27.44 -15.18
C ILE A 166 5.68 -28.23 -15.05
N ASP A 167 4.65 -27.85 -15.80
CA ASP A 167 3.36 -28.55 -15.77
C ASP A 167 3.32 -29.79 -16.68
N GLN A 168 4.20 -29.86 -17.69
CA GLN A 168 4.37 -30.96 -18.64
C GLN A 168 5.74 -30.90 -19.31
N ASP A 169 6.15 -31.97 -20.01
CA ASP A 169 7.49 -32.03 -20.59
C ASP A 169 7.68 -31.15 -21.82
N LYS A 170 6.66 -31.08 -22.69
CA LYS A 170 6.72 -30.38 -23.98
C LYS A 170 5.39 -29.70 -24.35
N LEU A 171 5.47 -28.65 -25.17
CA LEU A 171 4.38 -28.00 -25.89
C LEU A 171 4.67 -28.00 -27.39
N GLU A 172 3.99 -28.86 -28.13
CA GLU A 172 4.22 -29.02 -29.57
C GLU A 172 3.86 -27.74 -30.34
N GLY A 173 4.76 -27.30 -31.22
CA GLY A 173 4.58 -26.10 -32.04
C GLY A 173 4.65 -24.77 -31.29
N VAL A 174 4.93 -24.77 -29.98
CA VAL A 174 5.07 -23.55 -29.17
C VAL A 174 6.53 -23.15 -29.06
N ARG A 175 6.81 -21.84 -29.19
CA ARG A 175 8.15 -21.28 -28.99
C ARG A 175 8.62 -21.53 -27.55
N PHE A 176 9.82 -22.08 -27.39
CA PHE A 176 10.35 -22.56 -26.09
C PHE A 176 9.49 -23.67 -25.45
N GLY A 177 8.78 -24.43 -26.28
CA GLY A 177 7.90 -25.51 -25.84
C GLY A 177 8.62 -26.72 -25.23
N GLU A 178 9.94 -26.82 -25.35
CA GLU A 178 10.79 -27.87 -24.76
C GLU A 178 11.01 -27.69 -23.24
N LEU A 179 9.92 -27.63 -22.48
CA LEU A 179 9.90 -27.24 -21.07
C LEU A 179 10.86 -28.07 -20.20
N ASN A 180 10.88 -29.39 -20.32
CA ASN A 180 11.78 -30.22 -19.51
C ASN A 180 13.27 -29.97 -19.84
N GLU A 181 13.60 -29.70 -21.10
CA GLU A 181 14.97 -29.41 -21.51
C GLU A 181 15.43 -28.05 -20.95
N ILE A 182 14.57 -27.03 -21.00
CA ILE A 182 14.83 -25.71 -20.42
C ILE A 182 14.94 -25.80 -18.89
N ALA A 183 14.03 -26.49 -18.21
CA ALA A 183 14.08 -26.66 -16.76
C ALA A 183 15.33 -27.44 -16.32
N THR A 184 15.75 -28.44 -17.10
CA THR A 184 17.01 -29.18 -16.85
C THR A 184 18.21 -28.26 -17.04
N HIS A 185 18.20 -27.38 -18.05
CA HIS A 185 19.24 -26.36 -18.22
C HIS A 185 19.32 -25.43 -17.00
N ILE A 186 18.18 -24.89 -16.55
CA ILE A 186 18.11 -24.01 -15.37
C ILE A 186 18.71 -24.71 -14.14
N THR A 187 18.22 -25.91 -13.81
CA THR A 187 18.68 -26.64 -12.63
C THR A 187 20.17 -26.99 -12.70
N LYS A 188 20.70 -27.35 -13.89
CA LYS A 188 22.13 -27.56 -14.09
C LYS A 188 22.97 -26.30 -13.83
N ARG A 189 22.53 -25.15 -14.33
CA ARG A 189 23.23 -23.86 -14.12
C ARG A 189 23.19 -23.44 -12.65
N VAL A 190 22.05 -23.62 -11.97
CA VAL A 190 21.92 -23.37 -10.54
C VAL A 190 22.82 -24.32 -9.73
N ASN A 191 22.80 -25.62 -10.04
CA ASN A 191 23.58 -26.65 -9.34
C ASN A 191 25.09 -26.48 -9.48
N ALA A 192 25.57 -25.82 -10.53
CA ALA A 192 26.99 -25.47 -10.65
C ALA A 192 27.46 -24.43 -9.62
N LYS A 193 26.53 -23.77 -8.92
CA LYS A 193 26.79 -22.67 -7.98
C LYS A 193 26.04 -22.84 -6.64
N ILE A 194 25.67 -24.06 -6.27
CA ILE A 194 25.00 -24.31 -4.98
C ILE A 194 25.94 -24.03 -3.80
N LEU A 195 25.37 -23.47 -2.75
CA LEU A 195 26.12 -23.09 -1.54
C LEU A 195 26.45 -24.31 -0.67
N LYS A 196 25.58 -25.33 -0.69
CA LYS A 196 25.69 -26.57 0.08
C LYS A 196 25.08 -27.72 -0.72
N PRO A 197 25.57 -28.97 -0.59
CA PRO A 197 24.98 -30.13 -1.26
C PRO A 197 23.47 -30.30 -1.01
N LEU A 198 23.00 -29.97 0.21
CA LEU A 198 21.57 -29.99 0.56
C LEU A 198 20.71 -29.12 -0.38
N HIS A 199 21.27 -28.03 -0.89
CA HIS A 199 20.54 -27.03 -1.68
C HIS A 199 20.38 -27.41 -3.15
N GLU A 200 20.81 -28.61 -3.57
CA GLU A 200 20.68 -29.10 -4.93
C GLU A 200 19.25 -28.95 -5.47
N TYR A 201 19.15 -28.28 -6.61
CA TYR A 201 17.95 -28.07 -7.41
C TYR A 201 17.62 -29.29 -8.26
N ARG A 202 16.32 -29.56 -8.42
CA ARG A 202 15.79 -30.62 -9.30
C ARG A 202 14.64 -30.09 -10.15
N VAL A 203 14.40 -30.75 -11.27
CA VAL A 203 13.19 -30.50 -12.07
C VAL A 203 12.03 -31.22 -11.40
N ARG A 204 10.91 -30.51 -11.22
CA ARG A 204 9.65 -31.09 -10.77
C ARG A 204 8.62 -30.93 -11.88
N ASN A 205 8.32 -32.01 -12.58
CA ASN A 205 7.20 -32.07 -13.49
C ASN A 205 5.94 -32.48 -12.71
N THR A 206 4.96 -31.58 -12.60
CA THR A 206 3.70 -31.84 -11.88
C THR A 206 2.68 -32.61 -12.71
N LYS A 207 2.91 -32.77 -14.03
CA LYS A 207 2.01 -33.45 -14.97
C LYS A 207 0.56 -32.96 -14.82
N THR A 208 0.41 -31.64 -14.70
CA THR A 208 -0.75 -30.96 -14.12
C THR A 208 -2.07 -31.39 -14.74
N GLN A 209 -2.14 -31.52 -16.06
CA GLN A 209 -3.37 -31.92 -16.75
C GLN A 209 -3.86 -33.32 -16.33
N LYS A 210 -2.95 -34.24 -16.01
CA LYS A 210 -3.26 -35.65 -15.71
C LYS A 210 -3.37 -35.91 -14.21
N GLU A 211 -2.52 -35.28 -13.41
CA GLU A 211 -2.25 -35.75 -12.04
C GLU A 211 -2.54 -34.71 -10.93
N ASP A 212 -2.64 -33.41 -11.23
CA ASP A 212 -2.71 -32.37 -10.19
C ASP A 212 -3.87 -31.37 -10.38
N LYS A 213 -5.01 -31.67 -9.74
CA LYS A 213 -6.22 -30.83 -9.78
C LYS A 213 -6.03 -29.45 -9.16
N GLU A 214 -5.09 -29.29 -8.24
CA GLU A 214 -4.83 -28.00 -7.60
C GLU A 214 -3.97 -27.11 -8.49
N MET A 215 -2.95 -27.67 -9.13
CA MET A 215 -2.13 -26.95 -10.12
C MET A 215 -2.92 -26.59 -11.38
N GLN A 216 -4.03 -27.29 -11.69
CA GLN A 216 -4.92 -26.90 -12.79
C GLN A 216 -5.56 -25.52 -12.61
N LYS A 217 -5.50 -24.95 -11.40
CA LYS A 217 -5.99 -23.61 -11.08
C LYS A 217 -4.89 -22.55 -11.00
N ALA A 218 -3.63 -22.94 -11.22
CA ALA A 218 -2.45 -22.10 -11.04
C ALA A 218 -2.07 -21.30 -12.29
N LEU A 219 -1.23 -20.28 -12.07
CA LEU A 219 -0.80 -19.32 -13.10
C LEU A 219 -0.07 -20.00 -14.27
N THR A 220 0.89 -20.90 -14.00
CA THR A 220 1.70 -21.52 -15.06
C THR A 220 0.86 -22.43 -15.95
N PHE A 221 -0.11 -23.14 -15.36
CA PHE A 221 -1.04 -23.97 -16.15
C PHE A 221 -1.99 -23.15 -17.01
N TYR A 222 -2.43 -21.96 -16.54
CA TYR A 222 -3.16 -21.02 -17.39
C TYR A 222 -2.33 -20.60 -18.61
N ALA A 223 -1.07 -20.21 -18.40
CA ALA A 223 -0.17 -19.82 -19.48
C ALA A 223 0.06 -20.96 -20.49
N ILE A 224 0.27 -22.17 -20.00
CA ILE A 224 0.49 -23.35 -20.85
C ILE A 224 -0.75 -23.71 -21.68
N LYS A 225 -1.96 -23.59 -21.12
CA LYS A 225 -3.21 -23.73 -21.89
C LYS A 225 -3.38 -22.66 -22.97
N GLY A 226 -2.81 -21.47 -22.76
CA GLY A 226 -2.74 -20.40 -23.75
C GLY A 226 -1.62 -20.55 -24.78
N GLY A 227 -0.90 -21.68 -24.80
CA GLY A 227 0.20 -21.90 -25.74
C GLY A 227 1.44 -21.07 -25.44
N LYS A 228 1.72 -20.76 -24.17
CA LYS A 228 2.91 -20.05 -23.72
C LYS A 228 3.82 -20.96 -22.89
N ALA A 229 5.13 -20.88 -23.11
CA ALA A 229 6.09 -21.59 -22.27
C ALA A 229 6.09 -20.99 -20.85
N ALA A 230 5.90 -21.81 -19.82
CA ALA A 230 5.83 -21.32 -18.44
C ALA A 230 6.59 -22.22 -17.48
N PHE A 231 7.27 -21.57 -16.53
CA PHE A 231 8.09 -22.19 -15.51
C PHE A 231 7.77 -21.55 -14.16
N ALA A 232 7.89 -22.32 -13.09
CA ALA A 232 8.05 -21.75 -11.75
C ALA A 232 9.41 -22.11 -11.17
N ASN A 233 9.95 -21.22 -10.35
CA ASN A 233 11.16 -21.49 -9.58
C ASN A 233 10.84 -21.31 -8.10
N GLU A 234 11.20 -22.30 -7.29
CA GLU A 234 10.98 -22.26 -5.86
C GLU A 234 12.30 -22.31 -5.11
N ALA A 235 12.55 -21.32 -4.26
CA ALA A 235 13.64 -21.36 -3.29
C ALA A 235 13.12 -21.84 -1.93
N SER A 236 13.92 -22.60 -1.19
CA SER A 236 13.46 -23.15 0.09
C SER A 236 13.22 -22.08 1.16
N LYS A 237 12.06 -22.14 1.83
CA LYS A 237 11.73 -21.36 3.04
C LYS A 237 12.66 -21.66 4.22
N THR A 238 13.42 -22.75 4.19
CA THR A 238 14.46 -23.05 5.18
C THR A 238 15.67 -22.13 5.04
N LEU A 239 15.88 -21.54 3.87
CA LEU A 239 16.97 -20.59 3.61
C LEU A 239 16.63 -19.19 4.11
N ASN A 240 17.66 -18.39 4.39
CA ASN A 240 17.44 -16.97 4.67
C ASN A 240 17.12 -16.18 3.38
N VAL A 241 16.61 -14.96 3.50
CA VAL A 241 16.15 -14.17 2.34
C VAL A 241 17.26 -13.95 1.30
N LYS A 242 18.52 -13.70 1.72
CA LYS A 242 19.64 -13.47 0.80
C LYS A 242 19.93 -14.72 -0.03
N GLU A 243 19.91 -15.89 0.59
CA GLU A 243 20.10 -17.18 -0.09
C GLU A 243 18.94 -17.51 -1.03
N ARG A 244 17.69 -17.23 -0.64
CA ARG A 244 16.53 -17.41 -1.53
C ARG A 244 16.63 -16.54 -2.77
N VAL A 245 16.93 -15.26 -2.58
CA VAL A 245 17.10 -14.29 -3.68
C VAL A 245 18.26 -14.71 -4.58
N TYR A 246 19.39 -15.15 -4.01
CA TYR A 246 20.52 -15.68 -4.76
C TYR A 246 20.09 -16.83 -5.71
N TYR A 247 19.35 -17.81 -5.22
CA TYR A 247 18.90 -18.92 -6.06
C TYR A 247 17.84 -18.51 -7.11
N HIS A 248 16.94 -17.59 -6.76
CA HIS A 248 16.00 -17.04 -7.74
C HIS A 248 16.72 -16.30 -8.87
N LEU A 249 17.73 -15.47 -8.55
CA LEU A 249 18.52 -14.76 -9.54
C LEU A 249 19.33 -15.71 -10.42
N LEU A 250 19.90 -16.80 -9.86
CA LEU A 250 20.54 -17.84 -10.67
C LEU A 250 19.57 -18.49 -11.67
N ALA A 251 18.34 -18.78 -11.24
CA ALA A 251 17.33 -19.35 -12.12
C ALA A 251 16.87 -18.37 -13.20
N ILE A 252 16.73 -17.09 -12.85
CA ILE A 252 16.45 -16.00 -13.81
C ILE A 252 17.57 -15.93 -14.85
N GLU A 253 18.83 -15.79 -14.43
CA GLU A 253 19.99 -15.71 -15.34
C GLU A 253 20.05 -16.92 -16.26
N ALA A 254 19.85 -18.13 -15.74
CA ALA A 254 19.88 -19.36 -16.54
C ALA A 254 18.74 -19.42 -17.58
N LEU A 255 17.54 -18.94 -17.24
CA LEU A 255 16.44 -18.87 -18.20
C LEU A 255 16.74 -17.82 -19.29
N LEU A 256 17.18 -16.63 -18.89
CA LEU A 256 17.54 -15.55 -19.83
C LEU A 256 18.61 -16.02 -20.83
N GLU A 257 19.67 -16.67 -20.34
CA GLU A 257 20.71 -17.32 -21.16
C GLU A 257 20.08 -18.33 -22.15
N ARG A 258 19.20 -19.21 -21.66
CA ARG A 258 18.59 -20.27 -22.46
C ARG A 258 17.68 -19.75 -23.57
N VAL A 259 16.92 -18.68 -23.31
CA VAL A 259 16.01 -18.10 -24.31
C VAL A 259 16.69 -17.05 -25.19
N GLY A 260 17.93 -16.65 -24.90
CA GLY A 260 18.68 -15.69 -25.69
C GLY A 260 18.34 -14.22 -25.41
N ILE A 261 17.92 -13.92 -24.18
CA ILE A 261 17.77 -12.54 -23.68
C ILE A 261 19.12 -12.10 -23.10
N GLY A 262 19.68 -11.02 -23.65
CA GLY A 262 20.93 -10.46 -23.18
C GLY A 262 20.73 -9.58 -21.95
N PHE A 263 21.59 -9.69 -20.96
CA PHE A 263 21.54 -8.87 -19.76
C PHE A 263 22.94 -8.58 -19.18
N GLU A 264 23.01 -7.53 -18.39
CA GLU A 264 24.15 -7.16 -17.55
C GLU A 264 23.65 -6.89 -16.12
N ARG A 265 24.52 -7.06 -15.12
CA ARG A 265 24.27 -6.64 -13.74
C ARG A 265 25.45 -5.87 -13.15
N ASP A 266 25.18 -4.95 -12.24
CA ASP A 266 26.17 -4.04 -11.65
C ASP A 266 26.77 -4.53 -10.30
N PHE A 267 26.46 -5.75 -9.89
CA PHE A 267 26.94 -6.36 -8.64
C PHE A 267 27.33 -7.81 -8.88
N GLU A 268 28.15 -8.40 -8.00
CA GLU A 268 28.48 -9.83 -8.04
C GLU A 268 27.33 -10.71 -7.54
N LEU A 269 26.91 -11.71 -8.32
CA LEU A 269 25.90 -12.68 -7.88
C LEU A 269 26.51 -13.71 -6.92
N SER A 270 26.61 -13.31 -5.67
CA SER A 270 26.94 -14.12 -4.49
C SER A 270 25.96 -13.79 -3.36
N VAL A 271 25.89 -14.59 -2.29
CA VAL A 271 25.00 -14.30 -1.14
C VAL A 271 25.37 -12.96 -0.49
N GLU A 272 26.65 -12.61 -0.45
CA GLU A 272 27.12 -11.32 0.06
C GLU A 272 26.74 -10.17 -0.87
N GLY A 273 26.97 -10.31 -2.18
CA GLY A 273 26.59 -9.31 -3.18
C GLY A 273 25.09 -9.04 -3.18
N VAL A 274 24.28 -10.10 -3.14
CA VAL A 274 22.81 -10.02 -2.97
C VAL A 274 22.45 -9.29 -1.67
N GLY A 275 23.14 -9.60 -0.57
CA GLY A 275 22.96 -8.88 0.69
C GLY A 275 23.23 -7.37 0.55
N LYS A 276 24.31 -6.98 -0.12
CA LYS A 276 24.68 -5.57 -0.32
C LYS A 276 23.58 -4.81 -1.10
N VAL A 277 23.03 -5.40 -2.15
CA VAL A 277 22.00 -4.73 -2.98
C VAL A 277 20.61 -4.73 -2.36
N ILE A 278 20.22 -5.77 -1.60
CA ILE A 278 18.94 -5.79 -0.86
C ILE A 278 18.94 -4.73 0.25
N TYR A 279 20.06 -4.63 0.98
CA TYR A 279 20.21 -3.74 2.13
C TYR A 279 20.97 -2.45 1.80
N ASP A 280 20.91 -2.00 0.54
CA ASP A 280 21.61 -0.81 0.07
C ASP A 280 21.18 0.44 0.84
N ARG A 281 22.11 1.01 1.61
CA ARG A 281 21.91 2.23 2.40
C ARG A 281 21.73 3.48 1.54
N ASN A 282 21.96 3.41 0.22
CA ASN A 282 21.63 4.47 -0.73
C ASN A 282 20.19 4.42 -1.21
N LEU A 283 19.40 3.40 -0.85
CA LEU A 283 17.97 3.39 -1.16
C LEU A 283 17.26 4.56 -0.46
N ARG A 284 16.40 5.21 -1.24
CA ARG A 284 15.64 6.39 -0.82
C ARG A 284 14.17 6.22 -1.12
N VAL A 285 13.33 6.91 -0.37
CA VAL A 285 11.87 6.97 -0.56
C VAL A 285 11.37 8.40 -0.44
N GLY A 286 10.78 8.92 -1.51
CA GLY A 286 9.96 10.12 -1.49
C GLY A 286 8.52 9.77 -1.09
N ILE A 287 7.88 10.67 -0.35
CA ILE A 287 6.47 10.54 0.05
C ILE A 287 5.78 11.83 -0.36
N GLU A 288 4.76 11.78 -1.23
CA GLU A 288 3.98 12.97 -1.62
C GLU A 288 4.81 14.16 -2.12
N GLY A 289 5.88 13.89 -2.88
CA GLY A 289 6.77 14.94 -3.39
C GLY A 289 7.64 15.61 -2.32
N MET A 290 7.66 15.09 -1.09
CA MET A 290 8.64 15.48 -0.07
C MET A 290 10.06 15.05 -0.47
N PRO A 291 11.11 15.70 0.08
CA PRO A 291 12.48 15.25 -0.09
C PRO A 291 12.65 13.75 0.23
N PRO A 292 13.49 13.04 -0.53
CA PRO A 292 13.68 11.61 -0.37
C PRO A 292 14.33 11.27 0.99
N PHE A 293 13.67 10.42 1.78
CA PHE A 293 14.20 9.87 3.03
C PHE A 293 15.11 8.67 2.76
N PRO A 294 16.14 8.43 3.61
CA PRO A 294 16.82 7.14 3.60
C PRO A 294 15.79 6.03 3.89
N LEU A 295 15.86 4.93 3.15
CA LEU A 295 14.96 3.80 3.41
C LEU A 295 15.39 3.03 4.68
N PHE A 296 16.70 3.01 4.95
CA PHE A 296 17.30 2.36 6.10
C PHE A 296 17.76 3.36 7.15
N ASP A 297 17.99 2.86 8.36
CA ASP A 297 18.46 3.64 9.51
C ASP A 297 17.53 4.83 9.88
N LEU A 298 16.28 4.77 9.44
CA LEU A 298 15.20 5.63 9.94
C LEU A 298 14.95 5.39 11.42
N ARG A 299 14.53 6.43 12.14
CA ARG A 299 13.96 6.26 13.49
C ARG A 299 12.76 5.33 13.44
N ASP A 300 12.50 4.63 14.55
CA ASP A 300 11.38 3.69 14.61
C ASP A 300 10.02 4.40 14.48
N GLU A 301 9.95 5.68 14.85
CA GLU A 301 8.77 6.52 14.67
C GLU A 301 9.15 7.95 14.25
N ILE A 302 8.51 8.44 13.17
CA ILE A 302 8.61 9.83 12.70
C ILE A 302 7.27 10.51 12.97
N ARG A 303 7.28 11.59 13.75
CA ARG A 303 6.08 12.32 14.18
C ARG A 303 5.89 13.63 13.45
N GLY A 304 4.63 13.97 13.21
CA GLY A 304 4.22 15.22 12.59
C GLY A 304 4.71 15.38 11.16
N LEU A 305 4.86 14.29 10.41
CA LEU A 305 5.19 14.37 8.99
C LEU A 305 4.01 14.99 8.23
N PRO A 306 4.17 16.10 7.50
CA PRO A 306 3.06 16.73 6.78
C PRO A 306 2.42 15.77 5.79
N LEU A 307 1.09 15.63 5.79
CA LEU A 307 0.34 14.94 4.75
C LEU A 307 -0.88 15.76 4.33
N PRO A 308 -1.32 15.68 3.06
CA PRO A 308 -2.49 16.41 2.60
C PRO A 308 -3.77 15.98 3.34
N VAL A 309 -4.54 16.95 3.83
CA VAL A 309 -5.89 16.70 4.40
C VAL A 309 -6.77 16.01 3.35
N GLY A 310 -7.59 15.04 3.78
CA GLY A 310 -8.58 14.37 2.93
C GLY A 310 -7.98 13.37 1.94
N LYS A 311 -6.65 13.27 1.81
CA LYS A 311 -6.02 12.29 0.95
C LYS A 311 -6.17 10.88 1.54
N ARG A 312 -6.72 10.00 0.71
CA ARG A 312 -6.88 8.58 0.98
C ARG A 312 -5.50 7.92 1.10
N PHE A 313 -5.33 7.03 2.08
CA PHE A 313 -4.01 6.44 2.36
C PHE A 313 -3.47 5.64 1.17
N GLU A 314 -4.36 4.95 0.44
CA GLU A 314 -3.99 4.12 -0.72
C GLU A 314 -3.66 4.95 -1.97
N THR A 315 -3.93 6.25 -1.96
CA THR A 315 -3.53 7.18 -3.03
C THR A 315 -2.27 7.96 -2.69
N ILE A 316 -1.66 7.69 -1.53
CA ILE A 316 -0.38 8.28 -1.16
C ILE A 316 0.71 7.76 -2.11
N VAL A 317 1.38 8.68 -2.79
CA VAL A 317 2.43 8.37 -3.76
C VAL A 317 3.75 8.15 -3.03
N LEU A 318 4.34 6.97 -3.25
CA LEU A 318 5.70 6.66 -2.88
C LEU A 318 6.58 6.69 -4.13
N ASP A 319 7.67 7.44 -4.07
CA ASP A 319 8.68 7.46 -5.13
C ASP A 319 9.96 6.77 -4.66
N SER A 320 10.38 5.73 -5.39
CA SER A 320 11.61 5.00 -5.10
C SER A 320 12.05 4.15 -6.28
N ARG A 321 13.36 3.86 -6.31
CA ARG A 321 13.90 2.79 -7.15
C ARG A 321 13.44 1.40 -6.68
N ALA A 322 13.23 1.20 -5.38
CA ALA A 322 12.64 -0.03 -4.85
C ALA A 322 11.17 -0.16 -5.27
N LYS A 323 10.78 -1.35 -5.75
CA LYS A 323 9.45 -1.65 -6.31
C LYS A 323 8.58 -2.53 -5.41
N ILE A 324 9.01 -2.73 -4.16
CA ILE A 324 8.32 -3.51 -3.12
C ILE A 324 8.04 -2.66 -1.87
N LEU A 325 7.76 -1.37 -2.05
CA LEU A 325 7.40 -0.45 -0.97
C LEU A 325 5.88 -0.34 -0.81
N GLY A 326 5.44 0.06 0.38
CA GLY A 326 4.06 0.47 0.62
C GLY A 326 3.84 1.05 2.00
N LEU A 327 2.67 1.64 2.21
CA LEU A 327 2.23 2.16 3.51
C LEU A 327 1.10 1.28 4.05
N LEU A 328 1.28 0.81 5.28
CA LEU A 328 0.27 0.03 5.99
C LEU A 328 -0.41 0.91 7.06
N PRO A 329 -1.69 1.28 6.91
CA PRO A 329 -2.39 2.09 7.91
C PRO A 329 -2.65 1.31 9.21
N LYS A 330 -2.53 2.00 10.35
CA LYS A 330 -2.89 1.50 11.69
C LYS A 330 -3.34 2.66 12.58
N GLY A 331 -4.65 2.78 12.79
CA GLY A 331 -5.23 3.91 13.52
C GLY A 331 -4.91 5.24 12.85
N ASN A 332 -4.38 6.20 13.61
CA ASN A 332 -3.96 7.52 13.11
C ASN A 332 -2.50 7.56 12.64
N SER A 333 -1.93 6.42 12.26
CA SER A 333 -0.53 6.29 11.82
C SER A 333 -0.44 5.31 10.67
N PHE A 334 0.70 5.27 9.99
CA PHE A 334 1.00 4.27 8.99
C PHE A 334 2.43 3.77 9.14
N THR A 335 2.67 2.53 8.74
CA THR A 335 4.00 1.91 8.74
C THR A 335 4.53 1.90 7.32
N LEU A 336 5.71 2.47 7.10
CA LEU A 336 6.44 2.30 5.85
C LEU A 336 7.02 0.88 5.80
N LYS A 337 6.74 0.16 4.72
CA LYS A 337 7.18 -1.21 4.48
C LYS A 337 8.17 -1.27 3.32
N TYR A 338 9.15 -2.16 3.43
CA TYR A 338 10.02 -2.60 2.34
C TYR A 338 10.00 -4.14 2.28
N GLY A 339 9.25 -4.67 1.32
CA GLY A 339 8.80 -6.06 1.35
C GLY A 339 8.07 -6.35 2.66
N ASN A 340 8.52 -7.38 3.38
CA ASN A 340 7.96 -7.72 4.69
C ASN A 340 8.53 -6.92 5.86
N ASN A 341 9.56 -6.09 5.65
CA ASN A 341 10.22 -5.34 6.73
C ASN A 341 9.42 -4.07 7.05
N ALA A 342 9.24 -3.80 8.34
CA ALA A 342 8.75 -2.51 8.82
C ALA A 342 9.93 -1.56 8.99
N MET A 343 9.91 -0.42 8.29
CA MET A 343 11.02 0.51 8.23
C MET A 343 10.88 1.63 9.27
N THR A 344 9.72 2.27 9.32
CA THR A 344 9.37 3.28 10.31
C THR A 344 7.86 3.35 10.47
N LYS A 345 7.40 3.69 11.67
CA LYS A 345 6.04 4.21 11.89
C LYS A 345 6.03 5.71 11.59
N ILE A 346 4.98 6.19 10.97
CA ILE A 346 4.78 7.61 10.67
C ILE A 346 3.47 8.04 11.29
N VAL A 347 3.54 9.04 12.15
CA VAL A 347 2.39 9.72 12.74
C VAL A 347 2.23 11.05 12.00
N PRO A 348 1.31 11.17 11.03
CA PRO A 348 1.20 12.34 10.19
C PRO A 348 0.64 13.56 10.92
N LYS A 349 0.99 14.74 10.41
CA LYS A 349 0.28 16.01 10.62
C LYS A 349 -0.52 16.30 9.36
N TYR A 350 -1.83 16.09 9.38
CA TYR A 350 -2.68 16.43 8.24
C TYR A 350 -2.81 17.94 8.10
N VAL A 351 -2.40 18.48 6.96
CA VAL A 351 -2.38 19.92 6.64
C VAL A 351 -2.76 20.15 5.18
N GLU A 352 -3.23 21.35 4.85
CA GLU A 352 -3.44 21.74 3.44
C GLU A 352 -2.09 21.94 2.76
N PHE A 353 -1.97 21.56 1.49
CA PHE A 353 -0.75 21.69 0.70
C PHE A 353 -0.96 22.76 -0.37
N ALA A 354 -0.01 23.68 -0.48
CA ALA A 354 0.07 24.66 -1.56
C ALA A 354 1.53 24.76 -2.04
N LYS A 355 1.75 25.12 -3.31
CA LYS A 355 3.09 25.41 -3.84
C LYS A 355 3.23 26.91 -4.05
N PRO A 356 4.23 27.58 -3.48
CA PRO A 356 4.48 28.99 -3.77
C PRO A 356 5.00 29.19 -5.19
N LYS A 357 4.50 30.21 -5.89
CA LYS A 357 4.98 30.61 -7.22
C LYS A 357 6.24 31.47 -7.09
N GLY A 358 7.27 31.13 -7.86
CA GLY A 358 8.46 32.00 -8.04
C GLY A 358 9.28 32.26 -6.78
N ILE A 359 9.18 31.41 -5.75
CA ILE A 359 9.97 31.53 -4.53
C ILE A 359 11.02 30.42 -4.48
N GLN A 360 12.28 30.82 -4.34
CA GLN A 360 13.40 29.95 -3.98
C GLN A 360 13.79 30.22 -2.52
N ILE A 361 14.35 29.22 -1.84
CA ILE A 361 14.87 29.39 -0.48
C ILE A 361 16.27 30.00 -0.60
N THR A 362 16.43 31.27 -0.26
CA THR A 362 17.76 31.89 -0.22
C THR A 362 18.43 31.50 1.09
N ALA A 363 19.60 30.86 1.02
CA ALA A 363 20.32 30.40 2.19
C ALA A 363 21.83 30.54 2.05
N ASN A 364 22.55 30.65 3.17
CA ASN A 364 23.98 30.43 3.23
C ASN A 364 24.23 29.01 3.75
N VAL A 365 24.88 28.17 2.95
CA VAL A 365 25.30 26.81 3.30
C VAL A 365 26.82 26.83 3.48
N ASP A 366 27.31 26.62 4.69
CA ASP A 366 28.75 26.64 5.00
C ASP A 366 29.46 27.89 4.42
N ASN A 367 28.91 29.08 4.73
CA ASN A 367 29.37 30.40 4.26
C ASN A 367 29.25 30.65 2.74
N LYS A 368 28.52 29.79 1.99
CA LYS A 368 28.26 29.99 0.56
C LYS A 368 26.78 30.26 0.32
N LYS A 369 26.47 31.42 -0.27
CA LYS A 369 25.11 31.77 -0.68
C LYS A 369 24.63 30.87 -1.80
N GLN A 370 23.44 30.29 -1.63
CA GLN A 370 22.82 29.35 -2.56
C GLN A 370 21.30 29.57 -2.59
N ASN A 371 20.69 29.25 -3.73
CA ASN A 371 19.24 29.17 -3.86
C ASN A 371 18.84 27.70 -3.84
N LEU A 372 18.00 27.34 -2.88
CA LEU A 372 17.56 25.96 -2.66
C LEU A 372 16.11 25.79 -3.10
N SER A 373 15.75 24.56 -3.45
CA SER A 373 14.41 24.15 -3.85
C SER A 373 13.75 23.29 -2.77
N PHE A 374 12.43 23.40 -2.64
CA PHE A 374 11.67 22.39 -1.88
C PHE A 374 11.90 21.01 -2.49
N GLY A 375 11.93 19.97 -1.64
CA GLY A 375 12.25 18.61 -2.09
C GLY A 375 13.73 18.26 -2.03
N GLU A 376 14.62 19.22 -1.75
CA GLU A 376 16.07 18.96 -1.70
C GLU A 376 16.55 18.40 -0.35
N VAL A 377 17.66 17.67 -0.42
CA VAL A 377 18.47 17.25 0.73
C VAL A 377 19.79 18.01 0.70
N ILE A 378 20.00 18.88 1.68
CA ILE A 378 21.10 19.83 1.75
C ILE A 378 22.17 19.28 2.69
N LYS A 379 23.37 19.04 2.17
CA LYS A 379 24.51 18.58 2.97
C LYS A 379 25.19 19.77 3.62
N VAL A 380 25.34 19.74 4.94
CA VAL A 380 25.86 20.84 5.77
C VAL A 380 26.99 20.34 6.66
N ARG A 381 28.09 21.10 6.73
CA ARG A 381 29.21 20.80 7.64
C ARG A 381 29.13 21.62 8.92
N GLU A 382 28.91 22.93 8.80
CA GLU A 382 28.94 23.88 9.90
C GLU A 382 27.55 24.44 10.19
N SER A 383 26.94 25.11 9.22
CA SER A 383 25.65 25.78 9.39
C SER A 383 24.87 25.93 8.08
N LEU A 384 23.55 25.94 8.24
CA LEU A 384 22.61 26.44 7.25
C LEU A 384 21.94 27.68 7.81
N GLU A 385 22.01 28.78 7.09
CA GLU A 385 21.38 30.05 7.49
C GLU A 385 20.32 30.43 6.48
N ILE A 386 19.08 30.58 6.93
CA ILE A 386 17.94 30.97 6.08
C ILE A 386 17.54 32.40 6.44
N ASP A 387 17.46 33.27 5.44
CA ASP A 387 16.92 34.63 5.62
C ASP A 387 15.42 34.55 5.89
N SER A 388 15.01 34.83 7.12
CA SER A 388 13.60 34.76 7.50
C SER A 388 12.78 35.97 7.07
N THR A 389 13.43 37.08 6.69
CA THR A 389 12.71 38.28 6.22
C THR A 389 11.94 37.97 4.94
N GLN A 390 12.56 37.26 4.00
CA GLN A 390 11.98 36.72 2.77
C GLN A 390 10.64 35.99 2.99
N TRP A 391 10.49 35.30 4.12
CA TRP A 391 9.30 34.51 4.45
C TRP A 391 8.30 35.34 5.26
N SER A 392 8.78 36.07 6.27
CA SER A 392 7.91 36.84 7.16
C SER A 392 7.19 37.99 6.45
N GLU A 393 7.79 38.62 5.44
CA GLU A 393 7.16 39.67 4.61
C GLU A 393 5.95 39.14 3.84
N LYS A 394 5.96 37.86 3.46
CA LYS A 394 4.84 37.17 2.81
C LYS A 394 3.85 36.53 3.81
N GLY A 395 4.10 36.69 5.11
CA GLY A 395 3.35 36.04 6.18
C GLY A 395 3.56 34.52 6.25
N TYR A 396 4.72 34.05 5.80
CA TYR A 396 5.13 32.65 5.89
C TYR A 396 6.02 32.41 7.10
N GLN A 397 6.04 31.16 7.56
CA GLN A 397 6.82 30.69 8.70
C GLN A 397 7.73 29.56 8.26
N VAL A 398 8.98 29.62 8.72
CA VAL A 398 9.96 28.54 8.61
C VAL A 398 10.05 27.85 9.96
N LYS A 399 9.94 26.52 9.99
CA LYS A 399 9.99 25.70 11.19
C LYS A 399 11.10 24.66 11.06
N VAL A 400 12.07 24.74 11.96
CA VAL A 400 13.16 23.76 12.06
C VAL A 400 12.80 22.72 13.11
N VAL A 401 12.54 21.48 12.68
CA VAL A 401 12.12 20.40 13.58
C VAL A 401 13.30 19.98 14.46
N GLY A 402 13.13 20.11 15.78
CA GLY A 402 14.17 19.81 16.76
C GLY A 402 14.92 21.04 17.27
N GLN A 403 14.70 22.22 16.69
CA GLN A 403 15.24 23.47 17.20
C GLN A 403 14.26 24.12 18.20
N LYS A 404 14.77 24.66 19.31
CA LYS A 404 13.96 25.50 20.21
C LYS A 404 13.58 26.80 19.48
N ALA A 405 12.43 27.38 19.84
CA ALA A 405 12.05 28.68 19.32
C ALA A 405 13.12 29.73 19.67
N THR A 406 13.76 30.28 18.65
CA THR A 406 14.70 31.40 18.80
C THR A 406 13.92 32.73 18.82
N PRO A 407 14.44 33.77 19.49
CA PRO A 407 13.89 35.13 19.41
C PRO A 407 13.72 35.58 17.95
N LYS A 408 12.81 36.52 17.68
CA LYS A 408 12.65 37.11 16.34
C LYS A 408 14.01 37.64 15.86
N SER A 409 14.58 36.97 14.87
CA SER A 409 15.82 37.29 14.18
C SER A 409 15.52 37.42 12.69
N SER A 410 16.31 38.19 11.95
CA SER A 410 16.26 38.24 10.49
C SER A 410 16.81 36.97 9.84
N THR A 411 17.54 36.15 10.60
CA THR A 411 18.21 34.94 10.10
C THR A 411 17.98 33.76 11.03
N ILE A 412 17.59 32.63 10.46
CA ILE A 412 17.45 31.34 11.13
C ILE A 412 18.75 30.58 10.93
N ILE A 413 19.51 30.40 12.02
CA ILE A 413 20.78 29.68 12.01
C ILE A 413 20.53 28.24 12.47
N ILE A 414 20.90 27.27 11.63
CA ILE A 414 20.70 25.84 11.86
C ILE A 414 22.08 25.20 11.99
N LYS A 415 22.43 24.76 13.20
CA LYS A 415 23.65 24.01 13.52
C LYS A 415 23.29 22.73 14.25
N LYS A 416 24.02 21.65 13.99
CA LYS A 416 23.78 20.33 14.59
C LYS A 416 23.71 20.36 16.12
N GLU A 417 24.64 21.09 16.75
CA GLU A 417 24.73 21.25 18.22
C GLU A 417 23.48 21.89 18.86
N ASN A 418 22.69 22.63 18.07
CA ASN A 418 21.51 23.34 18.54
C ASN A 418 20.20 22.58 18.28
N LEU A 419 20.28 21.36 17.72
CA LEU A 419 19.13 20.53 17.39
C LEU A 419 19.00 19.38 18.39
N ASN A 420 17.77 19.09 18.82
CA ASN A 420 17.46 17.91 19.60
C ASN A 420 17.72 16.65 18.75
N PRO A 421 18.70 15.79 19.10
CA PRO A 421 19.01 14.60 18.31
C PRO A 421 17.81 13.70 18.06
N LEU A 422 16.90 13.58 19.05
CA LEU A 422 15.71 12.72 18.96
C LEU A 422 14.67 13.20 17.92
N ALA A 423 14.81 14.42 17.43
CA ALA A 423 13.92 15.00 16.42
C ALA A 423 14.36 14.73 14.96
N SER A 424 15.55 14.14 14.76
CA SER A 424 16.04 13.75 13.43
C SER A 424 15.19 12.64 12.80
N ILE A 425 15.27 12.50 11.48
CA ILE A 425 14.63 11.41 10.72
C ILE A 425 15.39 10.10 10.88
N ASP A 426 16.72 10.17 10.95
CA ASP A 426 17.64 9.03 11.02
C ASP A 426 18.05 8.73 12.46
N LYS A 427 18.46 7.48 12.72
CA LYS A 427 18.95 7.02 14.03
C LYS A 427 20.26 7.70 14.45
N ALA A 428 21.10 8.10 13.50
CA ALA A 428 22.39 8.73 13.78
C ALA A 428 22.29 10.21 14.19
N GLY A 429 21.11 10.83 14.12
CA GLY A 429 20.93 12.21 14.57
C GLY A 429 21.48 13.26 13.59
N ASN A 430 21.50 12.95 12.29
CA ASN A 430 22.14 13.79 11.28
C ASN A 430 21.15 14.46 10.31
N LEU A 431 19.93 13.93 10.16
CA LEU A 431 18.99 14.34 9.12
C LEU A 431 17.77 15.03 9.73
N TYR A 432 17.61 16.34 9.50
CA TYR A 432 16.55 17.15 10.12
C TYR A 432 15.62 17.78 9.08
N ARG A 433 14.37 18.03 9.47
CA ARG A 433 13.36 18.68 8.62
C ARG A 433 13.36 20.19 8.85
N VAL A 434 13.32 20.94 7.75
CA VAL A 434 12.95 22.35 7.74
C VAL A 434 11.69 22.50 6.91
N GLU A 435 10.61 22.91 7.56
CA GLU A 435 9.25 22.95 7.03
C GLU A 435 8.80 24.39 6.84
N PHE A 436 8.10 24.67 5.74
CA PHE A 436 7.65 26.01 5.39
C PHE A 436 6.12 26.04 5.37
N TYR A 437 5.55 27.07 5.99
CA TYR A 437 4.10 27.20 6.17
C TYR A 437 3.61 28.61 5.83
N ALA A 438 2.41 28.74 5.30
CA ALA A 438 1.66 30.00 5.23
C ALA A 438 0.55 30.04 6.29
N GLN A 439 0.19 31.22 6.78
CA GLN A 439 -0.97 31.39 7.66
C GLN A 439 -2.28 31.47 6.85
N SER A 440 -3.32 30.74 7.28
CA SER A 440 -4.62 30.69 6.56
C SER A 440 -5.35 32.01 6.41
N ASN A 441 -5.10 33.02 7.24
CA ASN A 441 -5.73 34.33 7.06
C ASN A 441 -5.24 35.04 5.79
N ASN A 442 -4.03 34.73 5.31
CA ASN A 442 -3.50 35.23 4.05
C ASN A 442 -3.99 34.41 2.85
N ALA A 443 -4.49 33.18 3.05
CA ALA A 443 -4.91 32.29 1.97
C ALA A 443 -6.11 32.81 1.17
N ASN A 444 -7.00 33.58 1.81
CA ASN A 444 -8.15 34.22 1.15
C ASN A 444 -7.74 35.35 0.18
N ASN A 445 -6.52 35.90 0.32
CA ASN A 445 -5.93 36.86 -0.61
C ASN A 445 -4.88 36.23 -1.56
N ALA A 446 -4.60 34.92 -1.44
CA ALA A 446 -3.39 34.29 -2.00
C ALA A 446 -3.62 33.31 -3.17
N THR A 447 -4.66 33.50 -3.98
CA THR A 447 -4.74 32.78 -5.28
C THR A 447 -3.70 33.27 -6.29
N ALA A 448 -3.16 34.49 -6.10
CA ALA A 448 -2.08 35.03 -6.92
C ALA A 448 -0.72 34.34 -6.66
N ASP A 449 -0.38 34.08 -5.39
CA ASP A 449 0.96 33.64 -4.96
C ASP A 449 1.18 32.13 -4.92
N PHE A 450 0.12 31.33 -4.99
CA PHE A 450 0.20 29.87 -4.91
C PHE A 450 -0.31 29.18 -6.17
N THR A 451 0.28 28.03 -6.50
CA THR A 451 -0.41 26.97 -7.23
C THR A 451 -0.78 25.88 -6.24
N TYR A 452 -2.04 25.49 -6.23
CA TYR A 452 -2.40 24.23 -5.62
C TYR A 452 -1.93 23.14 -6.58
N PRO A 453 -1.35 22.01 -6.10
CA PRO A 453 -1.04 20.88 -6.97
C PRO A 453 -2.27 20.56 -7.81
N ASP A 454 -2.10 20.10 -9.06
CA ASP A 454 -3.18 19.61 -9.91
C ASP A 454 -3.92 18.49 -9.18
N MET A 455 -4.86 18.93 -8.38
CA MET A 455 -5.86 18.14 -7.77
C MET A 455 -6.83 17.93 -8.91
N LEU A 456 -6.82 16.74 -9.51
CA LEU A 456 -7.91 16.21 -10.35
C LEU A 456 -9.24 16.11 -9.56
N TRP A 457 -9.51 17.06 -8.67
CA TRP A 457 -10.61 17.11 -7.71
C TRP A 457 -11.56 18.30 -7.97
N ASP A 458 -11.27 19.22 -8.91
CA ASP A 458 -11.96 20.52 -8.96
C ASP A 458 -12.85 20.85 -10.18
N THR A 459 -12.98 20.01 -11.21
CA THR A 459 -13.84 20.35 -12.39
C THR A 459 -15.23 19.74 -12.37
N LEU A 460 -15.47 18.67 -11.61
CA LEU A 460 -16.78 17.98 -11.59
C LEU A 460 -17.71 18.50 -10.49
N TRP A 461 -17.18 18.91 -9.32
CA TRP A 461 -17.99 19.29 -8.16
C TRP A 461 -18.39 20.77 -8.10
N GLN A 462 -17.76 21.67 -8.88
CA GLN A 462 -18.24 23.04 -9.02
C GLN A 462 -19.44 23.16 -9.98
N LYS A 463 -19.55 22.28 -10.99
CA LYS A 463 -20.68 22.27 -11.94
C LYS A 463 -21.97 21.69 -11.34
N ILE A 464 -21.89 20.83 -10.34
CA ILE A 464 -23.07 20.26 -9.65
C ILE A 464 -23.74 21.29 -8.73
N ARG A 465 -23.06 22.39 -8.38
CA ARG A 465 -23.62 23.44 -7.50
C ARG A 465 -24.70 24.32 -8.15
N TYR A 466 -24.91 24.24 -9.47
CA TYR A 466 -25.88 25.08 -10.20
C TYR A 466 -26.99 24.32 -10.93
N ALA A 467 -27.05 22.99 -10.82
CA ALA A 467 -28.02 22.17 -11.53
C ALA A 467 -28.73 21.19 -10.59
N SER A 468 -29.52 21.70 -9.64
CA SER A 468 -30.67 20.99 -9.06
C SER A 468 -31.40 21.89 -8.03
N LEU A 469 -31.85 23.06 -8.48
CA LEU A 469 -33.01 23.71 -7.89
C LEU A 469 -34.16 23.48 -8.87
N GLU A 470 -35.33 23.16 -8.31
CA GLU A 470 -36.61 22.83 -8.97
C GLU A 470 -36.77 21.37 -9.44
N SER A 471 -37.53 20.55 -8.68
CA SER A 471 -38.97 20.34 -8.91
C SER A 471 -39.48 19.11 -8.13
N ASP A 472 -40.59 19.33 -7.42
CA ASP A 472 -41.65 18.39 -7.00
C ASP A 472 -41.44 17.29 -5.94
N MET A 473 -42.13 17.51 -4.81
CA MET A 473 -42.43 16.54 -3.74
C MET A 473 -43.51 15.52 -4.16
N PRO A 474 -43.52 14.32 -3.55
CA PRO A 474 -44.76 13.88 -2.89
C PRO A 474 -44.61 13.16 -1.52
N LYS A 475 -45.46 13.62 -0.60
CA LYS A 475 -46.18 13.02 0.56
C LYS A 475 -45.65 11.79 1.35
N ILE A 476 -45.19 12.11 2.57
CA ILE A 476 -45.32 11.51 3.93
C ILE A 476 -45.88 10.08 4.09
N PRO A 477 -45.18 9.23 4.89
CA PRO A 477 -45.80 8.25 5.78
C PRO A 477 -45.56 8.56 7.29
N GLU A 478 -46.68 8.55 8.03
CA GLU A 478 -46.92 8.54 9.48
C GLU A 478 -45.75 8.70 10.46
N THR A 479 -45.61 9.92 10.98
CA THR A 479 -44.85 10.27 12.19
C THR A 479 -45.67 10.00 13.46
N LYS A 480 -45.17 9.19 14.39
CA LYS A 480 -45.62 9.23 15.79
C LYS A 480 -44.86 10.34 16.50
N ASN A 481 -45.52 11.46 16.76
CA ASN A 481 -44.97 12.53 17.59
C ASN A 481 -44.93 12.06 19.05
N ILE A 482 -43.74 12.03 19.64
CA ILE A 482 -43.56 11.81 21.07
C ILE A 482 -43.57 13.20 21.70
N ALA A 483 -44.58 13.49 22.54
CA ALA A 483 -44.85 14.83 23.06
C ALA A 483 -43.71 15.43 23.93
N ASN A 484 -42.76 14.60 24.40
CA ASN A 484 -41.63 15.01 25.23
C ASN A 484 -40.31 14.54 24.59
N LYS A 485 -39.35 15.46 24.40
CA LYS A 485 -37.98 15.14 23.96
C LYS A 485 -37.39 14.05 24.86
N LYS A 486 -36.97 12.92 24.30
CA LYS A 486 -36.33 11.83 25.07
C LYS A 486 -34.82 11.90 24.89
N SER A 487 -34.06 11.89 25.98
CA SER A 487 -32.60 11.80 25.92
C SER A 487 -32.15 10.39 25.53
N ALA A 488 -31.11 10.32 24.70
CA ALA A 488 -30.49 9.08 24.27
C ALA A 488 -28.98 9.25 24.05
N GLN A 489 -28.26 8.14 23.96
CA GLN A 489 -26.85 8.08 23.68
C GLN A 489 -26.55 7.11 22.53
N VAL A 490 -25.58 7.44 21.68
CA VAL A 490 -25.13 6.54 20.60
C VAL A 490 -24.33 5.39 21.18
N ILE A 491 -24.78 4.15 20.94
CA ILE A 491 -24.09 2.93 21.40
C ILE A 491 -23.21 2.28 20.32
N ALA A 492 -23.44 2.56 19.04
CA ALA A 492 -22.55 2.09 17.98
C ALA A 492 -21.19 2.84 18.00
N SER A 493 -20.12 2.23 17.49
CA SER A 493 -18.80 2.87 17.36
C SER A 493 -18.90 4.23 16.65
N SER A 494 -19.82 4.33 15.69
CA SER A 494 -20.32 5.58 15.15
C SER A 494 -21.71 5.42 14.55
N ALA A 495 -22.56 6.44 14.71
CA ALA A 495 -23.82 6.61 14.00
C ALA A 495 -23.72 7.80 13.03
N PHE A 496 -24.29 7.68 11.84
CA PHE A 496 -24.39 8.79 10.90
C PHE A 496 -25.75 9.46 11.04
N VAL A 497 -25.75 10.78 11.22
CA VAL A 497 -26.96 11.60 11.22
C VAL A 497 -27.30 11.89 9.77
N ARG A 498 -28.41 11.35 9.28
CA ARG A 498 -28.83 11.41 7.88
C ARG A 498 -29.82 12.54 7.65
N SER A 499 -29.90 13.07 6.43
CA SER A 499 -30.89 14.10 6.08
C SER A 499 -32.33 13.57 6.11
N GLU A 500 -32.52 12.32 5.71
CA GLU A 500 -33.80 11.60 5.65
C GLU A 500 -33.69 10.25 6.38
N PRO A 501 -34.79 9.60 6.79
CA PRO A 501 -34.79 8.28 7.44
C PRO A 501 -34.48 7.14 6.47
N SER A 502 -33.29 7.18 5.85
CA SER A 502 -32.78 6.20 4.90
C SER A 502 -31.25 6.19 4.93
N GLU A 503 -30.65 5.00 4.84
CA GLU A 503 -29.19 4.85 4.82
C GLU A 503 -28.55 5.41 3.55
N LEU A 504 -29.33 5.45 2.47
CA LEU A 504 -28.94 6.02 1.19
C LEU A 504 -28.94 7.56 1.23
N SER A 505 -29.52 8.17 2.26
CA SER A 505 -29.56 9.62 2.41
C SER A 505 -28.18 10.18 2.78
N PRO A 506 -27.82 11.39 2.30
CA PRO A 506 -26.59 12.06 2.70
C PRO A 506 -26.43 12.16 4.22
N SER A 507 -25.22 11.91 4.73
CA SER A 507 -24.91 12.14 6.14
C SER A 507 -24.66 13.64 6.36
N ARG A 508 -25.48 14.26 7.21
CA ARG A 508 -25.28 15.64 7.70
C ARG A 508 -24.18 15.72 8.76
N ALA A 509 -24.01 14.66 9.55
CA ALA A 509 -23.00 14.60 10.59
C ALA A 509 -22.67 13.16 11.00
N LYS A 510 -21.61 13.01 11.80
CA LYS A 510 -21.20 11.74 12.41
C LYS A 510 -21.23 11.88 13.93
N ALA A 511 -22.00 11.04 14.60
CA ALA A 511 -22.11 10.96 16.04
C ALA A 511 -21.33 9.73 16.55
N PRO A 512 -20.20 9.90 17.26
CA PRO A 512 -19.42 8.77 17.77
C PRO A 512 -20.13 8.06 18.94
N ARG A 513 -19.66 6.85 19.29
CA ARG A 513 -20.11 6.15 20.51
C ARG A 513 -20.02 7.08 21.72
N GLY A 514 -21.05 7.05 22.55
CA GLY A 514 -21.16 7.88 23.74
C GLY A 514 -21.74 9.27 23.49
N ARG A 515 -22.06 9.64 22.24
CA ARG A 515 -22.67 10.94 21.95
C ARG A 515 -24.09 11.01 22.51
N LYS A 516 -24.31 11.94 23.45
CA LYS A 516 -25.63 12.28 24.01
C LYS A 516 -26.40 13.19 23.06
N LEU A 517 -27.70 12.95 22.92
CA LEU A 517 -28.59 13.66 22.00
C LEU A 517 -30.06 13.59 22.47
N TYR A 518 -30.92 14.40 21.88
CA TYR A 518 -32.38 14.29 22.04
C TYR A 518 -33.00 13.58 20.85
N VAL A 519 -33.92 12.65 21.11
CA VAL A 519 -34.84 12.08 20.13
C VAL A 519 -36.15 12.85 20.19
N LEU A 520 -36.53 13.40 19.03
CA LEU A 520 -37.70 14.24 18.85
C LEU A 520 -38.92 13.43 18.38
N SER A 521 -38.70 12.45 17.52
CA SER A 521 -39.74 11.56 17.00
C SER A 521 -39.12 10.29 16.41
N THR A 522 -39.95 9.28 16.14
CA THR A 522 -39.55 8.06 15.45
C THR A 522 -40.48 7.79 14.27
N GLN A 523 -39.92 7.38 13.12
CA GLN A 523 -40.70 7.05 11.92
C GLN A 523 -40.11 5.84 11.19
N LYS A 524 -40.93 5.10 10.46
CA LYS A 524 -40.44 4.01 9.61
C LYS A 524 -39.61 4.59 8.45
N ALA A 525 -38.65 3.80 7.98
CA ALA A 525 -37.84 4.17 6.83
C ALA A 525 -38.72 4.48 5.60
N LEU A 526 -38.29 5.42 4.75
CA LEU A 526 -39.01 5.79 3.52
C LEU A 526 -39.15 4.56 2.60
N GLN A 527 -40.37 4.27 2.13
CA GLN A 527 -40.71 3.07 1.35
C GLN A 527 -41.04 3.32 -0.12
N SER A 528 -41.02 4.56 -0.62
CA SER A 528 -41.27 4.85 -2.05
C SER A 528 -40.25 5.84 -2.65
N GLY A 529 -39.87 5.57 -3.90
CA GLY A 529 -38.87 6.35 -4.67
C GLY A 529 -37.44 5.79 -4.61
N GLN A 530 -36.53 6.37 -5.41
CA GLN A 530 -35.11 5.96 -5.55
C GLN A 530 -34.28 5.99 -4.25
N MET A 531 -34.85 6.45 -3.12
CA MET A 531 -34.21 6.50 -1.80
C MET A 531 -34.79 5.49 -0.79
N ALA A 532 -35.50 4.46 -1.25
CA ALA A 532 -36.02 3.39 -0.39
C ALA A 532 -34.88 2.73 0.42
N SER A 533 -35.06 2.67 1.74
CA SER A 533 -34.04 2.10 2.64
C SER A 533 -33.86 0.60 2.40
N GLN A 534 -32.62 0.14 2.22
CA GLN A 534 -32.30 -1.28 2.03
C GLN A 534 -32.41 -2.12 3.31
N ILE A 535 -32.34 -1.49 4.48
CA ILE A 535 -32.24 -2.19 5.78
C ILE A 535 -33.59 -2.26 6.52
N GLY A 536 -34.62 -1.52 6.07
CA GLY A 536 -35.86 -1.37 6.83
C GLY A 536 -35.61 -0.77 8.23
N GLY A 537 -36.64 -0.69 9.08
CA GLY A 537 -36.49 -0.29 10.48
C GLY A 537 -36.98 1.12 10.85
N ILE A 538 -36.91 1.42 12.15
CA ILE A 538 -37.39 2.67 12.76
C ILE A 538 -36.22 3.65 12.88
N TRP A 539 -36.45 4.88 12.42
CA TRP A 539 -35.49 5.97 12.44
C TRP A 539 -35.92 7.02 13.45
N ALA A 540 -35.00 7.39 14.34
CA ALA A 540 -35.17 8.45 15.31
C ALA A 540 -34.71 9.79 14.71
N LYS A 541 -35.59 10.80 14.73
CA LYS A 541 -35.21 12.19 14.46
C LYS A 541 -34.48 12.74 15.68
N VAL A 542 -33.23 13.13 15.52
CA VAL A 542 -32.34 13.54 16.61
C VAL A 542 -31.92 15.00 16.53
N GLU A 543 -31.58 15.59 17.67
CA GLU A 543 -30.97 16.92 17.80
C GLU A 543 -29.87 16.91 18.87
N TYR A 544 -28.70 17.49 18.56
CA TYR A 544 -27.63 17.74 19.53
C TYR A 544 -26.72 18.88 19.09
N ASP A 545 -25.99 19.48 20.03
CA ASP A 545 -24.97 20.50 19.74
C ASP A 545 -23.60 19.85 19.51
N PHE A 546 -22.87 20.32 18.51
CA PHE A 546 -21.47 20.02 18.33
C PHE A 546 -20.69 21.28 17.96
N GLY A 547 -19.94 21.80 18.92
CA GLY A 547 -19.08 22.97 18.71
C GLY A 547 -19.87 24.25 18.40
N GLY A 548 -21.04 24.44 19.03
CA GLY A 548 -21.92 25.60 18.84
C GLY A 548 -22.80 25.52 17.59
N ARG A 549 -22.77 24.38 16.89
CA ARG A 549 -23.65 24.10 15.75
C ARG A 549 -24.70 23.09 16.15
N LYS A 550 -25.98 23.47 16.01
CA LYS A 550 -27.11 22.54 16.16
C LYS A 550 -27.13 21.56 14.99
N ILE A 551 -26.98 20.29 15.29
CA ILE A 551 -27.08 19.19 14.33
C ILE A 551 -28.45 18.54 14.51
N SER A 552 -29.21 18.45 13.41
CA SER A 552 -30.47 17.72 13.37
C SER A 552 -30.53 16.82 12.13
N GLY A 553 -31.17 15.65 12.29
CA GLY A 553 -31.38 14.68 11.22
C GLY A 553 -31.84 13.34 11.78
N TYR A 554 -31.64 12.26 11.05
CA TYR A 554 -32.16 10.93 11.39
C TYR A 554 -31.03 9.94 11.70
N ILE A 555 -31.18 9.18 12.78
CA ILE A 555 -30.32 8.04 13.12
C ILE A 555 -31.20 6.79 13.22
N LEU A 556 -30.70 5.63 12.77
CA LEU A 556 -31.40 4.36 12.96
C LEU A 556 -31.54 4.08 14.46
N GLU A 557 -32.76 3.88 14.95
CA GLU A 557 -33.06 3.84 16.38
C GLU A 557 -32.29 2.74 17.13
N SER A 558 -32.02 1.62 16.46
CA SER A 558 -31.23 0.50 17.01
C SER A 558 -29.77 0.86 17.36
N LEU A 559 -29.28 2.03 16.94
CA LEU A 559 -27.95 2.54 17.28
C LEU A 559 -27.95 3.44 18.53
N LEU A 560 -29.12 3.62 19.16
CA LEU A 560 -29.34 4.49 20.30
C LEU A 560 -29.76 3.68 21.54
N GLU A 561 -29.36 4.17 22.70
CA GLU A 561 -29.87 3.74 24.00
C GLU A 561 -30.58 4.93 24.67
N TYR A 562 -31.80 4.73 25.15
CA TYR A 562 -32.60 5.77 25.81
C TYR A 562 -32.32 5.80 27.32
N GLY A 563 -32.23 6.98 27.90
CA GLY A 563 -31.97 7.17 29.33
C GLY A 563 -31.75 8.64 29.70
N ASP A 564 -31.66 8.96 30.99
CA ASP A 564 -31.51 10.35 31.48
C ASP A 564 -30.05 10.81 31.39
N PHE A 565 -29.63 11.15 30.16
CA PHE A 565 -28.28 11.64 29.89
C PHE A 565 -28.24 13.17 29.89
N ALA A 566 -27.69 13.77 30.96
CA ALA A 566 -27.46 15.22 31.01
C ALA A 566 -26.55 15.68 29.85
N LEU A 567 -27.06 16.59 29.00
CA LEU A 567 -26.29 17.23 27.92
C LEU A 567 -25.45 18.36 28.51
N ASP A 568 -24.15 18.30 28.24
CA ASP A 568 -23.17 19.19 28.85
C ASP A 568 -23.25 20.59 28.21
N SER A 569 -23.94 21.49 28.91
CA SER A 569 -23.82 22.94 28.71
C SER A 569 -22.66 23.42 29.59
N SER A 570 -21.59 23.91 28.95
CA SER A 570 -20.43 24.61 29.54
C SER A 570 -19.28 23.76 30.09
N LEU A 571 -18.27 23.58 29.24
CA LEU A 571 -16.85 23.56 29.64
C LEU A 571 -16.10 24.64 28.83
N GLY A 572 -16.08 25.87 29.36
CA GLY A 572 -14.94 26.78 29.22
C GLY A 572 -13.98 26.50 30.38
N SER A 573 -12.66 26.65 30.30
CA SER A 573 -11.84 27.39 29.36
C SER A 573 -10.44 26.77 29.30
N THR A 574 -9.90 26.65 28.09
CA THR A 574 -8.47 26.70 27.78
C THR A 574 -8.36 27.56 26.51
N PRO A 575 -7.27 28.31 26.34
CA PRO A 575 -7.30 29.68 25.81
C PRO A 575 -7.85 29.75 24.40
N LYS A 576 -8.45 30.90 24.03
CA LYS A 576 -8.44 31.33 22.63
C LYS A 576 -6.98 31.35 22.15
N GLN A 577 -6.53 30.27 21.53
CA GLN A 577 -5.51 30.40 20.50
C GLN A 577 -6.27 30.60 19.19
N ASN A 578 -6.20 31.82 18.67
CA ASN A 578 -6.19 32.00 17.23
C ASN A 578 -5.02 31.14 16.70
N ILE A 579 -5.29 29.87 16.38
CA ILE A 579 -4.33 29.07 15.63
C ILE A 579 -4.71 29.30 14.16
N PRO A 580 -3.95 30.11 13.41
CA PRO A 580 -4.14 30.17 11.96
C PRO A 580 -4.02 28.74 11.42
N LYS A 581 -4.98 28.29 10.59
CA LYS A 581 -4.79 27.02 9.87
C LYS A 581 -3.51 27.16 9.05
N GLU A 582 -2.47 26.38 9.34
CA GLU A 582 -1.21 26.45 8.61
C GLU A 582 -1.35 25.68 7.29
N ILE A 583 -0.91 26.29 6.18
CA ILE A 583 -0.83 25.65 4.86
C ILE A 583 0.63 25.26 4.63
N PHE A 584 0.90 23.99 4.36
CA PHE A 584 2.24 23.49 4.07
C PHE A 584 2.67 23.88 2.65
N LEU A 585 3.82 24.55 2.57
CA LEU A 585 4.38 25.06 1.31
C LEU A 585 5.43 24.12 0.72
N GLY A 586 6.07 23.33 1.57
CA GLY A 586 7.16 22.44 1.21
C GLY A 586 8.14 22.26 2.36
N MET A 587 9.14 21.42 2.14
CA MET A 587 10.22 21.18 3.08
C MET A 587 11.54 20.90 2.36
N ILE A 588 12.64 21.09 3.09
CA ILE A 588 13.97 20.57 2.76
C ILE A 588 14.43 19.66 3.89
N LEU A 589 15.42 18.82 3.60
CA LEU A 589 16.18 18.10 4.63
C LEU A 589 17.57 18.69 4.78
N VAL A 590 18.05 18.74 6.01
CA VAL A 590 19.40 19.17 6.36
C VAL A 590 20.16 17.95 6.86
N ASP A 591 21.24 17.59 6.17
CA ASP A 591 22.05 16.41 6.40
C ASP A 591 23.46 16.78 6.93
N PHE A 592 23.69 16.47 8.20
CA PHE A 592 24.96 16.69 8.93
C PHE A 592 25.84 15.41 9.02
N SER A 593 25.72 14.48 8.07
CA SER A 593 26.52 13.25 8.03
C SER A 593 27.94 13.44 7.44
N ARG A 594 28.34 14.67 7.11
CA ARG A 594 29.62 15.00 6.48
C ARG A 594 30.74 15.29 7.46
#